data_AF-A0A3B8VQZ6-F1
#
_entry.id   AF-A0A3B8VQZ6-F1
#
_cell.length_a   1.000
_cell.length_b   1.000
_cell.length_c   1.000
_cell.angle_alpha   90.00
_cell.angle_beta   90.00
_cell.angle_gamma   90.00
#
_symmetry.space_group_name_H-M   'P 1'
#
loop_
_entity.id
_entity.type
_entity.pdbx_description
1 polymer ?
#
loop_
_entity_poly.entity_id
_entity_poly.type
_entity_poly.pdbx_seq_one_letter_code
_entity_poly.pdbx_strand_id
1 'polypeptide(L)'
;SRGVEFYGPEASARNRELVEGKTVRMELDVSSTDRFDRLLRYVYVDDEMVNARLISGGFAVASAFPPDTKFADRFENIQIQAMENRRGAWATSPALAEACDPSYPTICVPQDAEPMTCKEIPSN
;
A
#
# COMPACT_ATOMS: atom_id res chain seq x y z
N SER A 1 16.14 -15.55 3.94
CA SER A 1 15.12 -14.60 4.45
C SER A 1 14.89 -13.56 3.38
N ARG A 2 13.65 -13.13 3.12
CA ARG A 2 13.43 -11.88 2.37
C ARG A 2 13.95 -10.73 3.24
N GLY A 3 14.57 -9.73 2.61
CA GLY A 3 15.08 -8.55 3.31
C GLY A 3 13.94 -7.73 3.94
N VAL A 4 14.30 -6.75 4.76
CA VAL A 4 13.33 -5.77 5.28
C VAL A 4 12.87 -4.91 4.12
N GLU A 5 11.56 -4.90 3.86
CA GLU A 5 10.95 -4.07 2.82
C GLU A 5 10.93 -2.59 3.23
N PHE A 6 10.89 -1.71 2.23
CA PHE A 6 10.81 -0.28 2.44
C PHE A 6 9.62 0.09 3.35
N TYR A 7 9.85 0.93 4.35
CA TYR A 7 8.86 1.34 5.35
C TYR A 7 8.31 0.23 6.27
N GLY A 8 8.87 -0.98 6.19
CA GLY A 8 8.48 -2.12 7.01
C GLY A 8 8.65 -1.91 8.53
N PRO A 9 9.79 -1.37 9.01
CA PRO A 9 9.98 -1.08 10.43
C PRO A 9 8.95 -0.09 10.98
N GLU A 10 8.65 0.97 10.23
CA GLU A 10 7.69 2.01 10.56
C GLU A 10 6.27 1.46 10.61
N ALA A 11 5.89 0.62 9.64
CA ALA A 11 4.61 -0.07 9.64
C ALA A 11 4.46 -1.01 10.85
N SER A 12 5.52 -1.74 11.20
CA SER A 12 5.53 -2.62 12.37
C SER A 12 5.38 -1.85 13.67
N ALA A 13 6.14 -0.75 13.83
CA ALA A 13 6.05 0.13 14.99
C ALA A 13 4.65 0.74 15.11
N ARG A 14 4.08 1.23 14.00
CA ARG A 14 2.74 1.82 14.00
C ARG A 14 1.66 0.81 14.36
N ASN A 15 1.72 -0.40 13.84
CA ASN A 15 0.78 -1.45 14.21
C ASN A 15 0.88 -1.78 15.71
N ARG A 16 2.11 -1.86 16.24
CA ARG A 16 2.34 -2.09 17.67
C ARG A 16 1.70 -1.02 18.54
N GLU A 17 1.89 0.27 18.24
CA GLU A 17 1.23 1.38 18.96
C GLU A 17 -0.30 1.28 18.95
N LEU A 18 -0.86 0.76 17.87
CA LEU A 18 -2.31 0.64 17.71
C LEU A 18 -2.88 -0.50 18.56
N VAL A 19 -2.17 -1.63 18.73
CA VAL A 19 -2.76 -2.86 19.29
C VAL A 19 -2.10 -3.37 20.57
N GLU A 20 -0.84 -3.04 20.84
CA GLU A 20 -0.10 -3.64 21.95
C GLU A 20 -0.69 -3.23 23.31
N GLY A 21 -0.91 -4.23 24.17
CA GLY A 21 -1.52 -4.03 25.48
C GLY A 21 -3.02 -3.69 25.47
N LYS A 22 -3.69 -3.75 24.32
CA LYS A 22 -5.11 -3.40 24.17
C LYS A 22 -5.98 -4.62 23.90
N THR A 23 -7.24 -4.53 24.30
CA THR A 23 -8.26 -5.51 23.92
C THR A 23 -8.68 -5.27 22.48
N VAL A 24 -8.65 -6.32 21.66
CA VAL A 24 -9.03 -6.23 20.25
C VAL A 24 -10.31 -7.00 19.97
N ARG A 25 -11.17 -6.43 19.11
CA ARG A 25 -12.28 -7.16 18.49
C ARG A 25 -11.84 -7.61 17.10
N MET A 26 -12.07 -8.89 16.81
CA MET A 26 -11.76 -9.49 15.51
C MET A 26 -13.04 -9.76 14.75
N GLU A 27 -13.10 -9.29 13.51
CA GLU A 27 -14.22 -9.50 12.61
C GLU A 27 -13.80 -10.43 11.48
N LEU A 28 -14.54 -11.52 11.30
CA LEU A 28 -14.37 -12.48 10.22
C LEU A 28 -15.09 -11.98 8.96
N ASP A 29 -14.50 -12.27 7.80
CA ASP A 29 -15.16 -12.15 6.50
C ASP A 29 -15.75 -13.50 6.07
N VAL A 30 -15.24 -14.13 4.99
CA VAL A 30 -15.70 -15.43 4.51
C VAL A 30 -14.74 -16.53 4.96
N SER A 31 -13.45 -16.34 4.73
CA SER A 31 -12.41 -17.32 5.04
C SER A 31 -11.95 -17.23 6.49
N SER A 32 -11.94 -18.36 7.22
CA SER A 32 -11.50 -18.39 8.62
C SER A 32 -9.98 -18.32 8.75
N THR A 33 -9.25 -19.09 7.95
CA THR A 33 -7.80 -19.18 7.92
C THR A 33 -7.28 -19.27 6.49
N ASP A 34 -6.00 -18.94 6.31
CA ASP A 34 -5.31 -19.19 5.04
C ASP A 34 -4.63 -20.57 5.00
N ARG A 35 -3.93 -20.86 3.90
CA ARG A 35 -3.16 -22.11 3.70
C ARG A 35 -2.03 -22.36 4.71
N PHE A 36 -1.70 -21.36 5.53
CA PHE A 36 -0.70 -21.42 6.58
C PHE A 36 -1.34 -21.41 7.98
N ASP A 37 -2.65 -21.61 8.06
CA ASP A 37 -3.45 -21.62 9.29
C ASP A 37 -3.44 -20.28 10.05
N ARG A 38 -3.17 -19.17 9.34
CA ARG A 38 -3.26 -17.83 9.93
C ARG A 38 -4.69 -17.34 9.89
N LEU A 39 -5.17 -16.81 11.02
CA LEU A 39 -6.50 -16.23 11.11
C LEU A 39 -6.62 -14.99 10.21
N LEU A 40 -7.62 -14.98 9.34
CA LEU A 40 -7.95 -13.82 8.50
C LEU A 40 -9.04 -12.99 9.20
N ARG A 41 -8.65 -11.86 9.79
CA ARG A 41 -9.55 -10.99 10.56
C ARG A 41 -9.30 -9.52 10.25
N TYR A 42 -10.37 -8.75 10.24
CA TYR A 42 -10.27 -7.30 10.45
C TYR A 42 -10.17 -7.03 11.95
N VAL A 43 -9.22 -6.20 12.34
CA VAL A 43 -8.91 -5.93 13.74
C VAL A 43 -9.44 -4.56 14.12
N TYR A 44 -10.08 -4.49 15.28
CA TYR A 44 -10.58 -3.26 15.88
C TYR A 44 -10.03 -3.09 17.28
N VAL A 45 -9.70 -1.85 17.63
CA VAL A 45 -9.49 -1.41 19.00
C VAL A 45 -10.57 -0.38 19.28
N ASP A 46 -11.38 -0.65 20.30
CA ASP A 46 -12.64 0.09 20.54
C ASP A 46 -13.50 0.08 19.26
N ASP A 47 -13.85 1.26 18.75
CA ASP A 47 -14.60 1.45 17.50
C ASP A 47 -13.70 1.75 16.28
N GLU A 48 -12.37 1.79 16.45
CA GLU A 48 -11.44 2.10 15.36
C GLU A 48 -10.93 0.81 14.69
N MET A 49 -11.12 0.72 13.38
CA MET A 49 -10.59 -0.36 12.56
C MET A 49 -9.09 -0.13 12.28
N VAL A 50 -8.24 -1.01 12.80
CA VAL A 50 -6.77 -0.92 12.70
C VAL A 50 -6.32 -0.99 11.24
N ASN A 51 -6.90 -1.90 10.44
CA ASN A 51 -6.59 -2.04 9.02
C ASN A 51 -6.77 -0.70 8.27
N ALA A 52 -7.93 -0.06 8.44
CA ALA A 52 -8.22 1.24 7.84
C ALA A 52 -7.23 2.33 8.32
N ARG A 53 -6.87 2.32 9.61
CA ARG A 53 -5.94 3.29 10.18
C ARG A 53 -4.54 3.17 9.61
N LEU A 54 -4.05 1.95 9.41
CA LEU A 54 -2.75 1.70 8.79
C LEU A 54 -2.72 2.19 7.34
N ILE A 55 -3.75 1.87 6.55
CA ILE A 55 -3.85 2.30 5.14
C ILE A 55 -3.93 3.83 5.06
N SER A 56 -4.77 4.47 5.88
CA SER A 56 -4.94 5.94 5.89
C SER A 56 -3.65 6.69 6.25
N GLY A 57 -2.78 6.05 7.04
CA GLY A 57 -1.47 6.60 7.39
C GLY A 57 -0.35 6.29 6.39
N GLY A 58 -0.61 5.50 5.35
CA GLY A 58 0.40 5.06 4.39
C GLY A 58 1.37 4.00 4.96
N PHE A 59 0.92 3.21 5.95
CA PHE A 59 1.69 2.11 6.55
C PHE A 59 1.33 0.74 5.97
N ALA A 60 0.28 0.66 5.16
CA ALA A 60 -0.17 -0.56 4.52
C ALA A 60 -0.77 -0.25 3.15
N VAL A 61 -0.72 -1.23 2.26
CA VAL A 61 -1.35 -1.20 0.94
C VAL A 61 -2.63 -2.05 0.99
N ALA A 62 -3.71 -1.52 0.44
CA ALA A 62 -4.96 -2.24 0.28
C ALA A 62 -4.78 -3.37 -0.74
N SER A 63 -5.18 -4.58 -0.36
CA SER A 63 -5.15 -5.74 -1.26
C SER A 63 -6.39 -6.60 -1.00
N ALA A 64 -7.14 -6.86 -2.06
CA ALA A 64 -8.36 -7.64 -2.03
C ALA A 64 -8.11 -9.02 -2.66
N PHE A 65 -8.40 -10.08 -1.91
CA PHE A 65 -8.25 -11.45 -2.37
C PHE A 65 -9.57 -12.18 -2.20
N PRO A 66 -10.27 -12.56 -3.29
CA PRO A 66 -11.52 -13.31 -3.19
C PRO A 66 -11.34 -14.62 -2.39
N PRO A 67 -12.31 -14.99 -1.54
CA PRO A 67 -13.63 -14.36 -1.35
C PRO A 67 -13.66 -13.18 -0.38
N ASP A 68 -12.55 -12.82 0.26
CA ASP A 68 -12.49 -11.83 1.34
C ASP A 68 -12.33 -10.40 0.81
N THR A 69 -13.45 -9.82 0.38
CA THR A 69 -13.49 -8.50 -0.26
C THR A 69 -14.44 -7.50 0.42
N LYS A 70 -14.94 -7.81 1.63
CA LYS A 70 -15.96 -6.99 2.33
C LYS A 70 -15.68 -5.49 2.42
N PHE A 71 -14.41 -5.09 2.58
CA PHE A 71 -14.00 -3.69 2.67
C PHE A 71 -13.11 -3.21 1.52
N ALA A 72 -13.04 -3.95 0.41
CA ALA A 72 -12.14 -3.66 -0.70
C ALA A 72 -12.26 -2.21 -1.20
N ASP A 73 -13.46 -1.79 -1.61
CA ASP A 73 -13.72 -0.44 -2.13
C ASP A 73 -13.40 0.64 -1.09
N ARG A 74 -13.71 0.38 0.19
CA ARG A 74 -13.41 1.32 1.28
C ARG A 74 -11.91 1.50 1.45
N PHE A 75 -11.14 0.42 1.43
CA PHE A 75 -9.70 0.45 1.59
C PHE A 75 -8.99 1.06 0.39
N GLU A 76 -9.48 0.80 -0.82
CA GLU A 76 -8.98 1.45 -2.02
C GLU A 76 -9.14 2.98 -1.94
N ASN A 77 -10.34 3.46 -1.58
CA ASN A 77 -10.58 4.90 -1.41
C ASN A 77 -9.69 5.52 -0.33
N ILE A 78 -9.51 4.84 0.82
CA ILE A 78 -8.63 5.33 1.89
C ILE A 78 -7.17 5.39 1.41
N GLN A 79 -6.72 4.42 0.62
CA GLN A 79 -5.37 4.41 0.05
C GLN A 79 -5.16 5.58 -0.91
N ILE A 80 -6.11 5.82 -1.83
CA ILE A 80 -6.06 6.95 -2.76
C ILE A 80 -5.88 8.26 -1.98
N GLN A 81 -6.67 8.44 -0.93
CA GLN A 81 -6.52 9.62 -0.06
C GLN A 81 -5.16 9.69 0.63
N ALA A 82 -4.59 8.57 1.09
CA ALA A 82 -3.26 8.55 1.69
C ALA A 82 -2.15 8.91 0.68
N MET A 83 -2.30 8.49 -0.58
CA MET A 83 -1.38 8.79 -1.68
C MET A 83 -1.45 10.28 -2.06
N GLU A 84 -2.64 10.82 -2.28
CA GLU A 84 -2.85 12.24 -2.61
C GLU A 84 -2.27 13.16 -1.53
N ASN A 85 -2.40 12.76 -0.27
CA ASN A 85 -1.87 13.49 0.88
C ASN A 85 -0.40 13.14 1.20
N ARG A 86 0.28 12.35 0.36
CA ARG A 86 1.69 11.92 0.53
C ARG A 86 2.00 11.46 1.96
N ARG A 87 1.20 10.53 2.48
CA ARG A 87 1.34 10.00 3.86
C ARG A 87 2.22 8.76 3.91
N GLY A 88 2.97 8.61 5.00
CA GLY A 88 3.74 7.40 5.28
C GLY A 88 4.68 7.02 4.13
N ALA A 89 4.62 5.77 3.69
CA ALA A 89 5.42 5.28 2.57
C ALA A 89 5.21 6.08 1.27
N TRP A 90 4.03 6.68 1.07
CA TRP A 90 3.72 7.50 -0.11
C TRP A 90 4.45 8.85 -0.11
N ALA A 91 4.98 9.31 1.02
CA ALA A 91 5.78 10.55 1.10
C ALA A 91 7.18 10.38 0.51
N THR A 92 7.72 9.18 0.64
CA THR A 92 9.15 8.89 0.49
C THR A 92 9.41 7.72 -0.47
N SER A 93 8.38 7.21 -1.14
CA SER A 93 8.51 6.07 -2.06
C SER A 93 9.52 6.41 -3.15
N PRO A 94 10.57 5.60 -3.35
CA PRO A 94 11.55 5.83 -4.41
C PRO A 94 10.92 5.84 -5.81
N ALA A 95 9.79 5.15 -6.01
CA ALA A 95 9.01 5.21 -7.25
C ALA A 95 8.45 6.60 -7.58
N LEU A 96 8.32 7.49 -6.58
CA LEU A 96 7.94 8.90 -6.78
C LEU A 96 9.15 9.83 -6.93
N ALA A 97 10.35 9.40 -6.53
CA ALA A 97 11.57 10.17 -6.69
C ALA A 97 12.11 10.14 -8.13
N GLU A 98 11.78 9.10 -8.91
CA GLU A 98 12.24 8.93 -10.29
C GLU A 98 11.25 9.43 -11.37
N ALA A 99 10.04 9.89 -11.01
CA ALA A 99 8.95 9.95 -12.01
C ALA A 99 8.69 11.31 -12.70
N CYS A 100 9.44 12.38 -12.43
CA CYS A 100 9.21 13.67 -13.12
C CYS A 100 10.52 14.36 -13.51
N ASP A 101 10.88 14.29 -14.79
CA ASP A 101 11.86 15.20 -15.39
C ASP A 101 11.30 16.64 -15.32
N PRO A 102 12.04 17.62 -14.77
CA PRO A 102 11.60 19.02 -14.69
C PRO A 102 11.29 19.66 -16.06
N SER A 103 11.75 19.04 -17.16
CA SER A 103 11.49 19.47 -18.53
C SER A 103 10.07 19.14 -19.02
N TYR A 104 9.38 18.18 -18.39
CA TYR A 104 8.03 17.76 -18.75
C TYR A 104 7.07 17.82 -17.54
N PRO A 105 6.63 19.02 -17.14
CA PRO A 105 5.81 19.21 -15.94
C PRO A 105 4.39 18.63 -16.04
N THR A 106 3.95 18.25 -17.25
CA THR A 106 2.56 17.85 -17.52
C THR A 106 2.37 16.35 -17.72
N ILE A 107 3.45 15.57 -17.90
CA ILE A 107 3.38 14.12 -18.17
C ILE A 107 4.53 13.42 -17.44
N CYS A 108 4.18 12.45 -16.59
CA CYS A 108 5.14 11.55 -15.96
C CYS A 108 5.54 10.46 -16.97
N VAL A 109 6.76 10.53 -17.50
CA VAL A 109 7.32 9.50 -18.37
C VAL A 109 8.21 8.58 -17.51
N PRO A 110 7.98 7.25 -17.47
CA PRO A 110 8.90 6.32 -16.81
C PRO A 110 10.30 6.45 -17.42
N GLN A 111 11.32 6.55 -16.59
CA GLN A 111 12.70 6.83 -17.04
C GLN A 111 13.41 5.65 -17.73
N ASP A 112 12.68 4.56 -18.03
CA ASP A 112 13.22 3.34 -18.64
C ASP A 112 12.71 3.07 -20.07
N ALA A 113 12.18 4.07 -20.77
CA ALA A 113 12.12 3.97 -22.23
C ALA A 113 13.53 4.25 -22.76
N GLU A 114 14.36 3.20 -22.88
CA GLU A 114 15.63 3.31 -23.61
C GLU A 114 15.37 4.07 -24.91
N PRO A 115 16.15 5.11 -25.25
CA PRO A 115 15.93 5.85 -26.46
C PRO A 115 16.10 4.87 -27.63
N MET A 116 15.02 4.59 -28.36
CA MET A 116 15.11 3.84 -29.61
C MET A 116 16.23 4.47 -30.42
N THR A 117 17.26 3.69 -30.70
CA THR A 117 18.42 4.21 -31.43
C THR A 117 17.95 4.60 -32.83
N CYS A 118 18.55 5.63 -33.44
CA CYS A 118 18.15 6.08 -34.79
C CYS A 118 18.14 4.99 -35.87
N LYS A 119 18.66 3.78 -35.57
CA LYS A 119 18.61 2.59 -36.43
C LYS A 119 17.24 1.92 -36.48
N GLU A 120 16.34 2.22 -35.55
CA GLU A 120 15.03 1.54 -35.41
C GLU A 120 13.87 2.30 -36.05
N ILE A 121 14.12 3.48 -36.63
CA ILE A 121 13.11 4.27 -37.34
C ILE A 121 13.10 3.82 -38.81
N PRO A 122 12.06 3.14 -39.31
CA PRO A 122 11.96 2.84 -40.73
C PRO A 122 11.77 4.16 -41.50
N SER A 123 12.73 4.48 -42.36
CA SER A 123 12.62 5.58 -43.30
C SER A 123 11.47 5.29 -44.27
N ASN A 124 10.45 6.13 -44.26
CA ASN A 124 9.40 6.18 -45.28
C ASN A 124 9.49 7.49 -46.03
#